data_AF-A0A9D4WDX6-F1
#
_entry.id   AF-A0A9D4WDX6-F1
#
_cell.length_a   1.000
_cell.length_b   1.000
_cell.length_c   1.000
_cell.angle_alpha   90.00
_cell.angle_beta   90.00
_cell.angle_gamma   90.00
#
_symmetry.space_group_name_H-M   'P 1'
#
loop_
_entity.id
_entity.type
_entity.pdbx_description
1 polymer ?
#
loop_
_entity_poly.entity_id
_entity_poly.type
_entity_poly.pdbx_seq_one_letter_code
_entity_poly.pdbx_strand_id
1 'polypeptide(L)'
;MATVPEPKRKTCSYSFHREPLTPLVELGSLVTDDRLKSFVGRYGDILTVLKTVVDPVPLQTLLQFYDPELHCFTFQDYQLAPTLEEYSILLSVPIQHQVPFLDVPKEVDFRVVARAL
;
A
#
# COMPACT_ATOMS: atom_id res chain seq x y z
N MET A 1 -0.24 -2.60 43.63
CA MET A 1 -0.03 -1.94 42.33
C MET A 1 -1.39 -1.89 41.65
N ALA A 2 -1.95 -0.70 41.42
CA ALA A 2 -3.26 -0.57 40.78
C ALA A 2 -3.11 -0.92 39.29
N THR A 3 -3.86 -1.93 38.83
CA THR A 3 -3.99 -2.25 37.41
C THR A 3 -4.71 -1.09 36.72
N VAL A 4 -3.99 -0.29 35.94
CA VAL A 4 -4.60 0.71 35.06
C VAL A 4 -5.43 -0.07 34.05
N PRO A 5 -6.76 0.13 33.97
CA PRO A 5 -7.58 -0.57 32.99
C PRO A 5 -7.15 -0.10 31.60
N GLU A 6 -6.65 -1.02 30.78
CA GLU A 6 -6.32 -0.70 29.40
C GLU A 6 -7.59 -0.26 28.66
N PRO A 7 -7.55 0.88 27.95
CA PRO A 7 -8.70 1.34 27.19
C PRO A 7 -9.04 0.30 26.13
N LYS A 8 -10.25 -0.27 26.21
CA LYS A 8 -10.75 -1.20 25.20
C LYS A 8 -10.85 -0.46 23.86
N ARG A 9 -10.02 -0.88 22.89
CA ARG A 9 -10.06 -0.34 21.52
C ARG A 9 -11.44 -0.60 20.90
N LYS A 10 -12.02 0.43 20.29
CA LYS A 10 -13.26 0.29 19.51
C LYS A 10 -12.92 -0.42 18.20
N THR A 11 -13.58 -1.53 17.93
CA THR A 11 -13.47 -2.23 16.66
C THR A 11 -14.38 -1.58 15.62
N CYS A 12 -13.84 -1.34 14.43
CA CYS A 12 -14.57 -0.82 13.28
C CYS A 12 -15.07 -1.97 12.42
N SER A 13 -16.29 -1.84 11.89
CA SER A 13 -16.79 -2.72 10.85
C SER A 13 -16.28 -2.22 9.49
N TYR A 14 -15.58 -3.08 8.75
CA TYR A 14 -15.07 -2.77 7.42
C TYR A 14 -15.78 -3.61 6.36
N SER A 15 -16.30 -2.95 5.32
CA SER A 15 -16.76 -3.62 4.10
C SER A 15 -15.73 -3.41 3.00
N PHE A 16 -15.32 -4.49 2.34
CA PHE A 16 -14.53 -4.41 1.13
C PHE A 16 -15.45 -4.37 -0.08
N HIS A 17 -15.28 -3.34 -0.90
CA HIS A 17 -15.86 -3.35 -2.23
C HIS A 17 -15.19 -4.45 -3.05
N ARG A 18 -15.95 -5.48 -3.40
CA ARG A 18 -15.55 -6.51 -4.36
C ARG A 18 -16.08 -6.11 -5.74
N GLU A 19 -15.41 -5.15 -6.36
CA GLU A 19 -15.58 -4.98 -7.80
C GLU A 19 -15.07 -6.25 -8.49
N PRO A 20 -15.77 -6.76 -9.53
CA PRO A 20 -15.29 -7.90 -10.28
C PRO A 20 -13.97 -7.53 -10.96
N LEU A 21 -12.86 -8.09 -10.49
CA LEU A 21 -11.53 -7.89 -11.09
C LEU A 21 -11.35 -8.69 -12.39
N THR A 22 -12.37 -9.42 -12.84
CA THR A 22 -12.35 -10.23 -14.06
C THR A 22 -11.84 -9.47 -15.28
N PRO A 23 -12.28 -8.23 -15.58
CA PRO A 23 -11.77 -7.48 -16.72
C PRO A 23 -10.27 -7.20 -16.63
N LEU A 24 -9.75 -6.91 -15.43
CA LEU A 24 -8.32 -6.70 -15.21
C LEU A 24 -7.53 -8.00 -15.35
N VAL A 25 -8.08 -9.12 -14.85
CA VAL A 25 -7.46 -10.44 -15.01
C VAL A 25 -7.41 -10.83 -16.49
N GLU A 26 -8.48 -10.59 -17.25
CA GLU A 26 -8.54 -10.79 -18.70
C GLU A 26 -7.51 -9.93 -19.42
N LEU A 27 -7.44 -8.62 -19.12
CA LEU A 27 -6.39 -7.74 -19.66
C LEU A 27 -4.98 -8.23 -19.31
N GLY A 28 -4.76 -8.70 -18.09
CA GLY A 28 -3.50 -9.28 -17.67
C GLY A 28 -3.15 -10.57 -18.43
N SER A 29 -4.14 -11.32 -18.88
CA SER A 29 -3.94 -12.53 -19.70
C SER A 29 -3.55 -12.23 -21.15
N LEU A 30 -3.81 -11.00 -21.62
CA LEU A 30 -3.36 -10.52 -22.94
C LEU A 30 -1.86 -10.20 -22.99
N VAL A 31 -1.18 -10.18 -21.84
CA VAL A 31 0.28 -10.08 -21.80
C VAL A 31 0.86 -11.41 -22.25
N THR A 32 1.30 -11.45 -23.51
CA THR A 32 1.91 -12.62 -24.14
C THR A 32 3.25 -12.97 -23.48
N ASP A 33 3.67 -14.23 -23.61
CA ASP A 33 4.93 -14.74 -23.02
C ASP A 33 6.17 -13.95 -23.46
N ASP A 34 6.18 -13.47 -24.71
CA ASP A 34 7.26 -12.64 -25.25
C ASP A 34 7.34 -11.26 -24.59
N ARG A 35 6.20 -10.71 -24.16
CA ARG A 35 6.10 -9.40 -23.50
C ARG A 35 6.13 -9.50 -21.98
N LEU A 36 5.87 -10.68 -21.42
CA LEU A 36 5.82 -10.93 -19.98
C LEU A 36 7.11 -10.51 -19.28
N LYS A 37 8.27 -10.85 -19.84
CA LYS A 37 9.57 -10.45 -19.26
C LYS A 37 9.74 -8.93 -19.19
N SER A 38 9.37 -8.22 -20.26
CA SER A 38 9.44 -6.75 -20.28
C SER A 38 8.41 -6.12 -19.32
N PHE A 39 7.25 -6.75 -19.17
CA PHE A 39 6.21 -6.30 -18.25
C PHE A 39 6.68 -6.45 -16.80
N VAL A 40 7.12 -7.65 -16.41
CA VAL A 40 7.66 -7.93 -15.07
C VAL A 40 8.88 -7.06 -14.78
N GLY A 41 9.77 -6.85 -15.76
CA GLY A 41 10.91 -5.95 -15.56
C GLY A 41 10.52 -4.49 -15.25
N ARG A 42 9.33 -4.04 -15.66
CA ARG A 42 8.86 -2.66 -15.46
C ARG A 42 7.91 -2.51 -14.28
N TYR A 43 7.02 -3.48 -14.07
CA TYR A 43 5.93 -3.41 -13.10
C TYR A 43 6.04 -4.48 -12.01
N GLY A 44 7.05 -5.35 -12.10
CA GLY A 44 7.25 -6.45 -11.17
C GLY A 44 6.10 -7.44 -11.18
N ASP A 45 5.79 -7.94 -9.98
CA ASP A 45 4.80 -8.98 -9.72
C ASP A 45 3.38 -8.44 -9.55
N ILE A 46 3.07 -7.26 -10.11
CA ILE A 46 1.71 -6.69 -10.01
C ILE A 46 0.62 -7.60 -10.59
N LEU A 47 0.94 -8.41 -11.62
CA LEU A 47 0.01 -9.42 -12.16
C LEU A 47 -0.20 -10.57 -11.18
N THR A 48 0.82 -10.91 -10.39
CA THR A 48 0.71 -11.89 -9.31
C THR A 48 -0.19 -11.35 -8.20
N VAL A 49 -0.01 -10.08 -7.80
CA VAL A 49 -0.87 -9.41 -6.82
C VAL A 49 -2.32 -9.38 -7.29
N LEU A 50 -2.58 -9.03 -8.56
CA LEU A 50 -3.92 -9.02 -9.13
C LEU A 50 -4.63 -10.39 -9.08
N LYS A 51 -3.87 -11.47 -9.23
CA LYS A 51 -4.38 -12.85 -9.20
C LYS A 51 -4.40 -13.47 -7.79
N THR A 52 -3.84 -12.76 -6.80
CA THR A 52 -3.74 -13.28 -5.43
C THR A 52 -5.11 -13.23 -4.75
N VAL A 53 -5.56 -14.38 -4.27
CA VAL A 53 -6.77 -14.46 -3.45
C VAL A 53 -6.41 -14.10 -2.01
N VAL A 54 -6.96 -12.99 -1.53
CA VAL A 54 -6.76 -12.52 -0.15
C VAL A 54 -7.98 -12.91 0.69
N ASP A 55 -7.74 -13.61 1.80
CA ASP A 55 -8.77 -13.83 2.81
C ASP A 55 -9.12 -12.48 3.46
N PRO A 56 -10.40 -12.04 3.40
CA PRO A 56 -10.79 -10.80 4.04
C PRO A 56 -10.59 -10.81 5.56
N VAL A 57 -10.63 -11.95 6.24
CA VAL A 57 -10.60 -12.01 7.71
C VAL A 57 -9.28 -11.47 8.30
N PRO A 58 -8.09 -11.93 7.86
CA PRO A 58 -6.82 -11.32 8.27
C PRO A 58 -6.74 -9.82 7.93
N LEU A 59 -7.26 -9.42 6.77
CA LEU A 59 -7.21 -8.02 6.33
C LEU A 59 -8.09 -7.12 7.21
N GLN A 60 -9.31 -7.54 7.54
CA GLN A 60 -10.18 -6.80 8.49
C GLN A 60 -9.53 -6.67 9.86
N THR A 61 -8.84 -7.72 10.30
CA THR A 61 -8.13 -7.73 11.58
C THR A 61 -7.00 -6.71 11.56
N LEU A 62 -6.20 -6.70 10.49
CA LEU A 62 -5.08 -5.76 10.34
C LEU A 62 -5.58 -4.31 10.24
N LEU A 63 -6.68 -4.06 9.53
CA LEU A 63 -7.29 -2.73 9.42
C LEU A 63 -7.80 -2.16 10.76
N GLN A 64 -8.03 -2.97 11.79
CA GLN A 64 -8.33 -2.44 13.13
C GLN A 64 -7.17 -1.66 13.73
N PHE A 65 -5.95 -1.90 13.23
CA PHE A 65 -4.73 -1.25 13.67
C PHE A 65 -4.27 -0.14 12.72
N TYR A 66 -4.94 0.07 11.59
CA TYR A 66 -4.55 1.10 10.64
C TYR A 66 -4.83 2.51 11.19
N ASP A 67 -3.79 3.32 11.24
CA ASP A 67 -3.84 4.74 11.56
C ASP A 67 -3.89 5.54 10.24
N PRO A 68 -5.03 6.17 9.91
CA PRO A 68 -5.19 6.90 8.66
C PRO A 68 -4.39 8.20 8.61
N GLU A 69 -4.02 8.79 9.75
CA GLU A 69 -3.23 10.03 9.78
C GLU A 69 -1.75 9.74 9.53
N LEU A 70 -1.26 8.63 10.10
CA LEU A 70 0.15 8.21 9.96
C LEU A 70 0.39 7.26 8.78
N HIS A 71 -0.67 6.80 8.13
CA HIS A 71 -0.65 5.82 7.04
C HIS A 71 0.12 4.52 7.39
N CYS A 72 0.05 4.08 8.65
CA CYS A 72 0.74 2.90 9.15
C CYS A 72 -0.16 2.06 10.07
N PHE A 73 0.26 0.84 10.44
CA PHE A 73 -0.46 0.05 11.43
C PHE A 73 0.15 0.25 12.82
N THR A 74 -0.64 0.75 13.77
CA THR A 74 -0.19 1.09 15.13
C THR A 74 -0.64 0.05 16.16
N PHE A 75 0.33 -0.72 16.66
CA PHE A 75 0.19 -1.62 17.80
C PHE A 75 0.60 -0.90 19.08
N GLN A 76 0.44 -1.57 20.24
CA GLN A 76 0.75 -0.98 21.54
C GLN A 76 2.23 -0.60 21.69
N ASP A 77 3.12 -1.47 21.20
CA ASP A 77 4.56 -1.34 21.43
C ASP A 77 5.36 -0.99 20.16
N TYR A 78 4.73 -1.01 18.98
CA TYR A 78 5.41 -0.75 17.71
C TYR A 78 4.43 -0.31 16.61
N GLN A 79 5.00 0.27 15.56
CA GLN A 79 4.29 0.61 14.32
C GLN A 79 4.82 -0.26 13.18
N LEU A 80 3.92 -0.76 12.35
CA LEU A 80 4.27 -1.35 11.05
C LEU A 80 3.96 -0.32 9.97
N ALA A 81 5.01 0.32 9.48
CA ALA A 81 4.97 1.11 8.26
C ALA A 81 5.78 0.34 7.23
N PRO A 82 5.15 -0.21 6.16
CA PRO A 82 5.89 -0.95 5.17
C PRO A 82 6.96 -0.06 4.53
N THR A 83 8.20 -0.52 4.55
CA THR A 83 9.34 0.23 4.02
C THR A 83 9.41 0.12 2.49
N LEU A 84 10.17 0.99 1.84
CA LEU A 84 10.39 0.89 0.40
C LEU A 84 11.05 -0.44 0.02
N GLU A 85 11.90 -0.97 0.89
CA GLU A 85 12.55 -2.27 0.78
C GLU A 85 11.54 -3.41 0.82
N GLU A 86 10.58 -3.36 1.72
CA GLU A 86 9.53 -4.37 1.82
C GLU A 86 8.61 -4.36 0.59
N TYR A 87 8.22 -3.18 0.10
CA TYR A 87 7.46 -3.07 -1.16
C TYR A 87 8.25 -3.55 -2.37
N SER A 88 9.55 -3.25 -2.42
CA SER A 88 10.45 -3.71 -3.48
C SER A 88 10.50 -5.23 -3.54
N ILE A 89 10.57 -5.89 -2.38
CA ILE A 89 10.55 -7.35 -2.26
C ILE A 89 9.17 -7.89 -2.66
N LEU A 90 8.09 -7.31 -2.14
CA LEU A 90 6.73 -7.78 -2.40
C LEU A 90 6.36 -7.72 -3.88
N LEU A 91 6.77 -6.64 -4.56
CA LEU A 91 6.48 -6.44 -5.97
C LEU A 91 7.60 -6.95 -6.88
N SER A 92 8.72 -7.45 -6.37
CA SER A 92 9.91 -7.75 -7.18
C SER A 92 10.35 -6.59 -8.08
N VAL A 93 10.18 -5.35 -7.62
CA VAL A 93 10.60 -4.13 -8.32
C VAL A 93 11.81 -3.55 -7.61
N PRO A 94 12.96 -3.33 -8.29
CA PRO A 94 14.12 -2.76 -7.62
C PRO A 94 13.84 -1.33 -7.16
N ILE A 95 14.32 -0.97 -5.96
CA ILE A 95 14.38 0.43 -5.54
C ILE A 95 15.32 1.14 -6.50
N GLN A 96 14.75 1.96 -7.37
CA GLN A 96 15.54 2.90 -8.15
C GLN A 96 15.95 4.02 -7.19
N HIS A 97 17.17 4.55 -7.31
CA HIS A 97 17.63 5.74 -6.57
C HIS A 97 16.93 7.02 -7.04
N GLN A 98 15.67 6.89 -7.46
CA GLN A 98 14.75 7.96 -7.79
C GLN A 98 13.96 8.23 -6.52
N VAL A 99 13.78 9.50 -6.19
CA VAL A 99 13.03 9.91 -5.00
C VAL A 99 11.57 9.51 -5.24
N PRO A 100 11.03 8.47 -4.57
CA PRO A 100 9.69 8.02 -4.86
C PRO A 100 8.71 8.98 -4.18
N PHE A 101 7.64 9.35 -4.89
CA PHE A 101 6.51 10.15 -4.37
C PHE A 101 6.79 11.60 -4.00
N LEU A 102 7.93 12.12 -4.39
CA LEU A 102 8.15 13.55 -4.43
C LEU A 102 7.86 14.01 -5.86
N ASP A 103 6.57 14.19 -6.16
CA ASP A 103 6.12 15.16 -7.17
C ASP A 103 6.39 16.58 -6.62
N VAL A 104 7.57 16.80 -6.02
CA VAL A 104 8.06 18.15 -5.80
C VAL A 104 8.26 18.66 -7.21
N PRO A 105 7.64 19.80 -7.56
CA PRO A 105 8.20 20.55 -8.64
C PRO A 105 9.69 20.71 -8.31
N LYS A 106 10.55 20.49 -9.31
CA LYS A 106 12.02 20.56 -9.18
C LYS A 106 12.49 21.80 -8.42
N GLU A 107 11.66 22.84 -8.37
CA GLU A 107 11.74 23.99 -7.47
C GLU A 107 10.37 24.27 -6.83
N VAL A 108 10.32 24.37 -5.50
CA VAL A 108 9.16 24.91 -4.79
C VAL A 108 9.08 26.42 -5.05
N ASP A 109 8.04 26.91 -5.74
CA ASP A 109 7.81 28.35 -5.87
C ASP A 109 7.24 28.93 -4.57
N PHE A 110 8.14 29.45 -3.73
CA PHE A 110 7.78 30.09 -2.45
C PHE A 110 6.83 31.27 -2.60
N ARG A 111 6.68 31.86 -3.80
CA ARG A 111 5.68 32.92 -4.05
C ARG A 111 4.25 32.38 -4.01
N VAL A 112 4.04 31.13 -4.43
CA VAL A 112 2.72 30.48 -4.36
C VAL A 112 2.37 30.16 -2.91
N VAL A 113 3.34 29.64 -2.15
CA VAL A 113 3.18 29.35 -0.71
C VAL A 113 2.84 30.61 0.08
N ALA A 114 3.54 31.72 -0.19
CA ALA A 114 3.32 32.99 0.49
C ALA A 114 1.97 33.67 0.16
N ARG A 115 1.28 33.25 -0.91
CA ARG A 115 -0.08 33.72 -1.22
C ARG A 115 -1.17 32.90 -0.54
N ALA A 116 -0.84 31.71 -0.03
CA ALA A 116 -1.77 30.79 0.60
C ALA A 116 -1.75 30.84 2.15
N LEU A 117 -0.77 31.55 2.72
CA LEU A 117 -0.69 31.92 4.14
C LEU A 117 -1.16 33.37 4.33
#